data_AF-A0AAN7YKW5-F1
#
_entry.id   AF-A0AAN7YKW5-F1
#
_cell.length_a   1.000
_cell.length_b   1.000
_cell.length_c   1.000
_cell.angle_alpha   90.00
_cell.angle_beta   90.00
_cell.angle_gamma   90.00
#
_symmetry.space_group_name_H-M   'P 1'
#
loop_
_entity.id
_entity.type
_entity.pdbx_description
1 polymer ?
#
loop_
_entity_poly.entity_id
_entity_poly.type
_entity_poly.pdbx_seq_one_letter_code
_entity_poly.pdbx_strand_id
1 'polypeptide(L)'
;MAPARPALAQSESKARFFERLGLNEDNEFHRRIYAMMKEEAVEARRRLTDDRSALLPALVNTGVEPPYSHAQISETALHREIIRVYYTARPETRAHYALGHDLVGVEEENWVVRWMLWHVFRYRDNRNRNRKGHATANAGDDDGGDTDSGEGSVAASRANSTNTKVAPVFWDPVRNG
;
A
#
# COMPACT_ATOMS: atom_id res chain seq x y z
N MET A 1 20.89 17.07 -6.69
CA MET A 1 21.27 16.94 -5.27
C MET A 1 20.76 15.60 -4.76
N ALA A 2 21.56 14.89 -3.95
CA ALA A 2 21.12 13.65 -3.31
C ALA A 2 19.96 13.97 -2.33
N PRO A 3 19.07 13.01 -2.03
CA PRO A 3 17.91 13.30 -1.21
C PRO A 3 18.37 13.65 0.20
N ALA A 4 17.73 14.66 0.81
CA ALA A 4 18.07 15.12 2.15
C ALA A 4 17.93 14.01 3.20
N ARG A 5 17.07 13.02 2.92
CA ARG A 5 16.86 11.84 3.75
C ARG A 5 16.98 10.58 2.88
N PRO A 6 17.71 9.55 3.33
CA PRO A 6 17.86 8.33 2.56
C PRO A 6 16.51 7.63 2.37
N ALA A 7 16.37 6.89 1.28
CA ALA A 7 15.15 6.18 0.97
C ALA A 7 14.75 5.22 2.10
N LEU A 8 13.44 5.15 2.35
CA LEU A 8 12.84 4.19 3.25
C LEU A 8 12.32 3.00 2.43
N ALA A 9 12.56 1.77 2.89
CA ALA A 9 12.01 0.60 2.22
C ALA A 9 10.47 0.63 2.28
N GLN A 10 9.81 0.16 1.22
CA GLN A 10 8.34 0.18 1.13
C GLN A 10 7.69 -0.70 2.21
N SER A 11 8.38 -1.74 2.68
CA SER A 11 7.90 -2.61 3.77
C SER A 11 7.92 -1.98 5.15
N GLU A 12 8.51 -0.79 5.31
CA GLU A 12 8.63 -0.12 6.60
C GLU A 12 7.29 0.42 7.12
N SER A 13 7.21 0.58 8.44
CA SER A 13 5.98 1.03 9.09
C SER A 13 5.69 2.51 8.87
N LYS A 14 4.43 2.91 9.09
CA LYS A 14 4.03 4.32 9.13
C LYS A 14 4.81 5.10 10.20
N ALA A 15 5.08 4.49 11.36
CA ALA A 15 5.88 5.12 12.41
C ALA A 15 7.31 5.45 11.92
N ARG A 16 7.97 4.51 11.21
CA ARG A 16 9.29 4.76 10.59
C ARG A 16 9.24 5.83 9.51
N PHE A 17 8.16 5.88 8.74
CA PHE A 17 7.93 6.94 7.78
C PHE A 17 7.79 8.32 8.45
N PHE A 18 7.03 8.41 9.54
CA PHE A 18 6.87 9.64 10.32
C PHE A 18 8.19 10.09 10.93
N GLU A 19 8.90 9.19 11.62
CA GLU A 19 10.25 9.41 12.15
C GLU A 19 11.19 9.93 11.05
N ARG A 20 11.18 9.26 9.89
CA ARG A 20 12.00 9.64 8.74
C ARG A 20 11.58 10.97 8.15
N LEU A 21 10.39 11.51 8.36
CA LEU A 21 10.02 12.85 7.89
C LEU A 21 10.08 13.92 8.99
N GLY A 22 10.37 13.54 10.24
CA GLY A 22 10.25 14.43 11.39
C GLY A 22 8.80 14.76 11.75
N LEU A 23 7.86 13.93 11.32
CA LEU A 23 6.45 14.03 11.69
C LEU A 23 6.21 13.28 13.01
N ASN A 24 5.15 13.69 13.71
CA ASN A 24 4.73 13.12 14.98
C ASN A 24 3.26 12.74 14.86
N GLU A 25 2.93 11.48 15.13
CA GLU A 25 1.57 10.95 15.01
C GLU A 25 0.60 11.54 16.03
N ASP A 26 1.10 11.95 17.20
CA ASP A 26 0.29 12.58 18.25
C ASP A 26 -0.04 14.05 17.92
N ASN A 27 0.70 14.66 17.00
CA ASN A 27 0.47 16.04 16.57
C ASN A 27 -0.60 16.09 15.46
N GLU A 28 -1.72 16.78 15.75
CA GLU A 28 -2.84 16.94 14.82
C GLU A 28 -2.44 17.58 13.49
N PHE A 29 -1.56 18.59 13.54
CA PHE A 29 -1.06 19.24 12.32
C PHE A 29 -0.30 18.25 11.44
N HIS A 30 0.57 17.43 12.02
CA HIS A 30 1.32 16.41 11.28
C HIS A 30 0.40 15.31 10.73
N ARG A 31 -0.64 14.89 11.48
CA ARG A 31 -1.66 13.98 10.96
C ARG A 31 -2.38 14.57 9.76
N ARG A 32 -2.71 15.87 9.79
CA ARG A 32 -3.34 16.57 8.67
C ARG A 32 -2.42 16.65 7.46
N ILE A 33 -1.14 16.93 7.63
CA ILE A 33 -0.15 16.86 6.54
C ILE A 33 -0.14 15.46 5.91
N TYR A 34 -0.05 14.42 6.73
CA TYR A 34 -0.06 13.04 6.23
C TYR A 34 -1.35 12.68 5.49
N ALA A 35 -2.51 13.16 5.98
CA ALA A 35 -3.78 12.98 5.30
C ALA A 35 -3.78 13.64 3.91
N MET A 36 -3.26 14.86 3.78
CA MET A 36 -3.10 15.53 2.48
C MET A 36 -2.14 14.79 1.55
N MET A 37 -1.02 14.28 2.07
CA MET A 37 -0.10 13.46 1.26
C MET A 37 -0.81 12.19 0.74
N LYS A 38 -1.66 11.59 1.57
CA LYS A 38 -2.45 10.40 1.20
C LYS A 38 -3.50 10.74 0.15
N GLU A 39 -4.17 11.88 0.24
CA GLU A 39 -5.10 12.38 -0.78
C GLU A 39 -4.42 12.47 -2.15
N GLU A 40 -3.27 13.14 -2.22
CA GLU A 40 -2.50 13.31 -3.46
C GLU A 40 -2.07 11.94 -4.05
N ALA A 41 -1.65 11.01 -3.20
CA ALA A 41 -1.30 9.65 -3.63
C ALA A 41 -2.53 8.83 -4.08
N VAL A 42 -3.71 9.05 -3.50
CA VAL A 42 -4.97 8.44 -3.94
C VAL A 42 -5.37 8.94 -5.32
N GLU A 43 -5.24 10.24 -5.57
CA GLU A 43 -5.49 10.82 -6.90
C GLU A 43 -4.50 10.29 -7.94
N ALA A 44 -3.22 10.18 -7.59
CA ALA A 44 -2.19 9.59 -8.43
C ALA A 44 -2.51 8.14 -8.80
N ARG A 45 -2.89 7.32 -7.80
CA ARG A 45 -3.36 5.96 -8.03
C ARG A 45 -4.54 5.96 -9.00
N ARG A 46 -5.57 6.80 -8.77
CA ARG A 46 -6.75 6.85 -9.65
C ARG A 46 -6.36 7.08 -11.11
N ARG A 47 -5.48 8.06 -11.38
CA ARG A 47 -4.98 8.31 -12.74
C ARG A 47 -4.28 7.08 -13.33
N LEU A 48 -3.40 6.44 -12.57
CA LEU A 48 -2.68 5.25 -13.00
C LEU A 48 -3.59 4.03 -13.23
N THR A 49 -4.63 3.85 -12.42
CA THR A 49 -5.51 2.69 -12.53
C THR A 49 -6.55 2.83 -13.64
N ASP A 50 -6.82 4.06 -14.08
CA ASP A 50 -7.79 4.36 -15.13
C ASP A 50 -7.13 4.54 -16.50
N ASP A 51 -5.83 4.88 -16.55
CA ASP A 51 -5.08 5.11 -17.78
C ASP A 51 -4.49 3.81 -18.38
N ARG A 52 -4.99 3.42 -19.56
CA ARG A 52 -4.48 2.24 -20.29
C ARG A 52 -3.01 2.38 -20.68
N SER A 53 -2.49 3.59 -20.86
CA SER A 53 -1.07 3.83 -21.17
C SER A 53 -0.15 3.52 -20.00
N ALA A 54 -0.70 3.42 -18.78
CA ALA A 54 0.06 3.06 -17.59
C ALA A 54 0.33 1.54 -17.48
N LEU A 55 -0.37 0.71 -18.24
CA LEU A 55 -0.23 -0.74 -18.21
C LEU A 55 1.16 -1.23 -18.63
N LEU A 56 1.54 -2.39 -18.12
CA LEU A 56 2.66 -3.16 -18.66
C LEU A 56 2.44 -3.43 -20.15
N PRO A 57 3.48 -3.34 -21.01
CA PRO A 57 3.35 -3.57 -22.45
C PRO A 57 2.68 -4.89 -22.82
N ALA A 58 2.95 -5.95 -22.04
CA ALA A 58 2.36 -7.27 -22.21
C ALA A 58 0.84 -7.34 -21.96
N LEU A 59 0.27 -6.36 -21.25
CA LEU A 59 -1.14 -6.32 -20.86
C LEU A 59 -1.97 -5.33 -21.69
N VAL A 60 -1.34 -4.50 -22.53
CA VAL A 60 -2.04 -3.46 -23.29
C VAL A 60 -3.09 -4.04 -24.24
N ASN A 61 -2.86 -5.23 -24.79
CA ASN A 61 -3.74 -5.88 -25.79
C ASN A 61 -4.57 -7.04 -25.22
N THR A 62 -4.52 -7.30 -23.90
CA THR A 62 -5.14 -8.49 -23.30
C THR A 62 -6.59 -8.27 -22.84
N GLY A 63 -7.18 -7.12 -23.17
CA GLY A 63 -8.57 -6.80 -22.80
C GLY A 63 -8.78 -6.56 -21.30
N VAL A 64 -7.72 -6.39 -20.51
CA VAL A 64 -7.84 -6.05 -19.09
C VAL A 64 -8.53 -4.70 -18.94
N GLU A 65 -9.53 -4.65 -18.07
CA GLU A 65 -10.29 -3.44 -17.77
C GLU A 65 -9.84 -2.81 -16.44
N PRO A 66 -9.98 -1.48 -16.30
CA PRO A 66 -9.69 -0.78 -15.06
C PRO A 66 -10.69 -1.16 -13.94
N PRO A 67 -10.35 -0.96 -12.66
CA PRO A 67 -9.11 -0.38 -12.17
C PRO A 67 -7.94 -1.38 -12.17
N TYR A 68 -6.81 -0.99 -12.76
CA TYR A 68 -5.61 -1.81 -12.79
C TYR A 68 -4.98 -1.96 -11.39
N SER A 69 -4.45 -3.14 -11.09
CA SER A 69 -3.68 -3.39 -9.87
C SER A 69 -2.24 -2.90 -10.01
N HIS A 70 -1.54 -2.72 -8.89
CA HIS A 70 -0.14 -2.28 -8.91
C HIS A 70 0.74 -3.19 -9.79
N ALA A 71 0.51 -4.51 -9.75
CA ALA A 71 1.26 -5.48 -10.54
C ALA A 71 1.03 -5.40 -12.06
N GLN A 72 0.00 -4.66 -12.50
CA GLN A 72 -0.33 -4.48 -13.91
C GLN A 72 0.20 -3.16 -14.48
N ILE A 73 0.67 -2.25 -13.62
CA ILE A 73 1.15 -0.93 -14.00
C ILE A 73 2.67 -1.01 -14.25
N SER A 74 3.14 -0.33 -15.30
CA SER A 74 4.55 -0.25 -15.65
C SER A 74 5.34 0.67 -14.71
N GLU A 75 6.61 0.33 -14.46
CA GLU A 75 7.51 1.16 -13.65
C GLU A 75 7.68 2.55 -14.26
N THR A 76 7.76 2.68 -15.58
CA THR A 76 7.84 3.98 -16.26
C THR A 76 6.61 4.85 -15.99
N ALA A 77 5.41 4.28 -15.96
CA ALA A 77 4.20 5.02 -15.62
C ALA A 77 4.18 5.43 -14.15
N LEU A 78 4.57 4.52 -13.24
CA LEU A 78 4.73 4.84 -11.82
C LEU A 78 5.72 5.98 -11.60
N HIS A 79 6.89 5.91 -12.23
CA HIS A 79 7.93 6.93 -12.14
C HIS A 79 7.42 8.29 -12.62
N ARG A 80 6.81 8.36 -13.81
CA ARG A 80 6.22 9.60 -14.35
C ARG A 80 5.18 10.19 -13.39
N GLU A 81 4.39 9.34 -12.74
CA GLU A 81 3.38 9.80 -11.79
C GLU A 81 3.99 10.26 -10.46
N ILE A 82 5.05 9.61 -9.97
CA ILE A 82 5.82 10.03 -8.79
C ILE A 82 6.32 11.46 -8.98
N ILE A 83 6.90 11.74 -10.14
CA ILE A 83 7.42 13.07 -10.48
C ILE A 83 6.29 14.08 -10.66
N ARG A 84 5.19 13.70 -11.33
CA ARG A 84 4.00 14.55 -11.45
C ARG A 84 3.49 14.98 -10.08
N VAL A 85 3.30 14.04 -9.15
CA VAL A 85 2.80 14.33 -7.80
C VAL A 85 3.70 15.35 -7.10
N TYR A 86 5.03 15.21 -7.18
CA TYR A 86 5.95 16.17 -6.58
C TYR A 86 5.76 17.59 -7.13
N TYR A 87 5.68 17.76 -8.45
CA TYR A 87 5.52 19.08 -9.07
C TYR A 87 4.12 19.69 -8.94
N THR A 88 3.07 18.86 -8.81
CA THR A 88 1.70 19.32 -8.62
C THR A 88 1.27 19.37 -7.14
N ALA A 89 2.13 18.92 -6.22
CA ALA A 89 1.84 18.87 -4.79
C ALA A 89 1.52 20.24 -4.23
N ARG A 90 0.63 20.27 -3.24
CA ARG A 90 0.35 21.46 -2.43
C ARG A 90 1.63 21.96 -1.76
N PRO A 91 1.80 23.28 -1.53
CA PRO A 91 3.01 23.81 -0.88
C PRO A 91 3.36 23.12 0.45
N GLU A 92 2.34 22.77 1.24
CA GLU A 92 2.47 22.14 2.55
C GLU A 92 3.05 20.72 2.45
N THR A 93 2.58 19.91 1.50
CA THR A 93 3.06 18.52 1.31
C THR A 93 4.37 18.48 0.54
N ARG A 94 4.57 19.42 -0.39
CA ARG A 94 5.80 19.55 -1.20
C ARG A 94 7.05 19.72 -0.34
N ALA A 95 6.96 20.46 0.76
CA ALA A 95 8.07 20.62 1.68
C ALA A 95 8.56 19.26 2.24
N HIS A 96 7.65 18.31 2.48
CA HIS A 96 7.98 16.98 2.95
C HIS A 96 8.46 16.06 1.82
N TYR A 97 7.90 16.19 0.61
CA TYR A 97 8.38 15.45 -0.55
C TYR A 97 9.79 15.86 -0.96
N ALA A 98 10.16 17.14 -0.80
CA ALA A 98 11.50 17.64 -1.09
C ALA A 98 12.58 16.91 -0.27
N LEU A 99 12.24 16.39 0.92
CA LEU A 99 13.18 15.64 1.76
C LEU A 99 13.64 14.33 1.13
N GLY A 100 12.83 13.72 0.28
CA GLY A 100 13.17 12.47 -0.42
C GLY A 100 13.36 12.62 -1.91
N HIS A 101 13.50 13.85 -2.39
CA HIS A 101 13.69 14.14 -3.80
C HIS A 101 15.17 13.95 -4.18
N ASP A 102 15.43 13.03 -5.10
CA ASP A 102 16.77 12.72 -5.61
C ASP A 102 16.90 13.21 -7.06
N LEU A 103 17.89 14.06 -7.30
CA LEU A 103 18.26 14.59 -8.62
C LEU A 103 19.69 14.17 -9.03
N VAL A 104 20.38 13.35 -8.22
CA VAL A 104 21.74 12.84 -8.53
C VAL A 104 21.69 11.48 -9.20
N GLY A 105 20.60 10.72 -8.98
CA GLY A 105 20.35 9.47 -9.70
C GLY A 105 20.33 9.64 -11.22
N VAL A 106 20.45 8.52 -11.94
CA VAL A 106 20.29 8.46 -13.40
C VAL A 106 18.90 8.96 -13.83
N GLU A 107 17.92 8.75 -12.97
CA GLU A 107 16.56 9.25 -13.13
C GLU A 107 16.18 10.06 -11.88
N GLU A 108 15.36 11.10 -12.07
CA GLU A 108 14.79 11.90 -11.00
C GLU A 108 13.89 11.01 -10.14
N GLU A 109 14.09 10.96 -8.83
CA GLU A 109 13.25 10.13 -7.97
C GLU A 109 12.64 10.91 -6.80
N ASN A 110 11.57 10.34 -6.24
CA ASN A 110 11.04 10.77 -4.96
C ASN A 110 10.57 9.58 -4.13
N TRP A 111 11.40 9.15 -3.18
CA TRP A 111 11.08 7.95 -2.39
C TRP A 111 9.88 8.16 -1.47
N VAL A 112 9.60 9.40 -1.03
CA VAL A 112 8.48 9.71 -0.14
C VAL A 112 7.17 9.50 -0.89
N VAL A 113 7.06 10.05 -2.10
CA VAL A 113 5.89 9.85 -2.96
C VAL A 113 5.77 8.38 -3.36
N ARG A 114 6.87 7.73 -3.72
CA ARG A 114 6.91 6.29 -4.05
C ARG A 114 6.37 5.44 -2.90
N TRP A 115 6.78 5.73 -1.66
CA TRP A 115 6.30 5.04 -0.45
C TRP A 115 4.79 5.26 -0.24
N MET A 116 4.32 6.51 -0.35
CA MET A 116 2.90 6.86 -0.21
C MET A 116 2.04 6.12 -1.24
N LEU A 117 2.48 6.13 -2.51
CA LEU A 117 1.77 5.50 -3.61
C LEU A 117 1.69 3.98 -3.44
N TRP A 118 2.79 3.32 -3.06
CA TRP A 118 2.81 1.89 -2.77
C TRP A 118 1.82 1.51 -1.67
N HIS A 119 1.78 2.26 -0.57
CA HIS A 119 0.83 1.99 0.51
C HIS A 119 -0.62 2.14 0.05
N VAL A 120 -0.94 3.19 -0.71
CA VAL A 120 -2.28 3.40 -1.26
C VAL A 120 -2.71 2.26 -2.18
N PHE A 121 -1.81 1.76 -3.04
CA PHE A 121 -2.06 0.57 -3.85
C PHE A 121 -2.31 -0.66 -2.99
N ARG A 122 -1.41 -0.97 -2.04
CA ARG A 122 -1.49 -2.18 -1.21
C ARG A 122 -2.78 -2.25 -0.41
N TYR A 123 -3.21 -1.13 0.19
CA TYR A 123 -4.46 -1.09 0.95
C TYR A 123 -5.69 -1.34 0.06
N ARG A 124 -5.72 -0.82 -1.17
CA ARG A 124 -6.83 -1.03 -2.10
C ARG A 124 -6.84 -2.43 -2.69
N ASP A 125 -5.68 -2.94 -3.11
CA ASP A 125 -5.55 -4.27 -3.70
C ASP A 125 -5.93 -5.37 -2.68
N ASN A 126 -5.53 -5.21 -1.41
CA ASN A 126 -5.95 -6.12 -0.34
C ASN A 126 -7.47 -6.10 -0.12
N ARG A 127 -8.10 -4.92 -0.07
CA ARG A 127 -9.57 -4.81 0.04
C ARG A 127 -10.29 -5.46 -1.14
N ASN A 128 -9.77 -5.32 -2.36
CA ASN A 128 -10.39 -5.91 -3.55
C ASN A 128 -10.27 -7.44 -3.57
N ARG A 129 -9.14 -7.98 -3.09
CA ARG A 129 -8.94 -9.42 -2.91
C ARG A 129 -9.91 -10.01 -1.87
N ASN A 130 -10.07 -9.33 -0.73
CA ASN A 130 -10.99 -9.79 0.33
C ASN A 130 -12.46 -9.78 -0.13
N ARG A 131 -12.88 -8.81 -0.95
CA ARG A 131 -14.23 -8.81 -1.55
C ARG A 131 -14.46 -9.97 -2.51
N LYS A 132 -13.46 -10.30 -3.34
CA LYS A 132 -13.57 -11.40 -4.32
C LYS A 132 -13.58 -12.78 -3.67
N GLY A 133 -13.03 -12.92 -2.46
CA GLY A 133 -13.10 -14.14 -1.65
C GLY A 133 -14.41 -14.35 -0.88
N HIS A 134 -15.20 -13.30 -0.66
CA HIS A 134 -16.46 -13.37 0.10
C HIS A 134 -17.72 -13.31 -0.79
N ALA A 135 -17.56 -13.14 -2.10
CA ALA A 135 -18.68 -13.01 -3.06
C ALA A 135 -19.49 -14.32 -3.29
N THR A 136 -19.20 -15.41 -2.57
CA THR A 136 -20.01 -16.64 -2.56
C THR A 136 -20.75 -16.87 -1.24
N ALA A 137 -20.83 -15.87 -0.35
CA ALA A 137 -21.62 -15.97 0.88
C ALA A 137 -22.42 -14.68 1.12
N ASN A 138 -23.70 -14.76 0.73
CA ASN A 138 -24.85 -14.00 1.22
C ASN A 138 -24.91 -12.50 0.91
N ALA A 139 -25.89 -12.11 0.08
CA ALA A 139 -26.40 -10.75 0.02
C ALA A 139 -27.13 -10.43 1.34
N GLY A 140 -26.67 -9.40 2.04
CA GLY A 140 -27.28 -8.86 3.24
C GLY A 140 -26.72 -7.46 3.51
N ASP A 141 -27.64 -6.54 3.75
CA ASP A 141 -27.51 -5.10 3.99
C ASP A 141 -26.54 -4.66 5.11
N ASP A 142 -26.39 -3.33 5.22
CA ASP A 142 -25.75 -2.52 6.28
C ASP A 142 -24.20 -2.43 6.27
N ASP A 143 -23.55 -1.37 6.73
CA ASP A 143 -23.76 0.07 6.97
C ASP A 143 -22.35 0.58 7.35
N GLY A 144 -22.11 1.90 7.32
CA GLY A 144 -20.80 2.51 7.48
C GLY A 144 -20.05 2.18 8.78
N GLY A 145 -18.71 2.25 8.73
CA GLY A 145 -17.88 2.13 9.93
C GLY A 145 -16.39 2.29 9.67
N ASP A 146 -15.91 3.52 9.88
CA ASP A 146 -14.51 3.87 10.06
C ASP A 146 -13.99 3.23 11.34
N THR A 147 -12.94 2.39 11.27
CA THR A 147 -12.12 2.03 12.43
C THR A 147 -10.65 2.00 12.05
N ASP A 148 -10.00 3.08 12.44
CA ASP A 148 -8.59 3.23 12.77
C ASP A 148 -8.20 2.29 13.94
N SER A 149 -6.94 1.82 13.93
CA SER A 149 -6.18 0.99 14.90
C SER A 149 -5.51 -0.17 14.14
N GLY A 150 -4.23 -0.50 14.28
CA GLY A 150 -3.22 -0.24 15.30
C GLY A 150 -2.21 -1.40 15.17
N GLU A 151 -0.94 -1.12 15.40
CA GLU A 151 0.19 -2.04 15.24
C GLU A 151 0.16 -3.26 16.18
N GLY A 152 0.92 -4.31 15.81
CA GLY A 152 1.76 -5.02 16.78
C GLY A 152 1.26 -6.32 17.39
N SER A 153 1.71 -7.43 16.80
CA SER A 153 2.30 -8.66 17.39
C SER A 153 1.99 -9.13 18.82
N VAL A 154 2.04 -10.47 18.92
CA VAL A 154 2.41 -11.37 20.04
C VAL A 154 1.30 -12.20 20.70
N ALA A 155 1.60 -13.50 20.73
CA ALA A 155 0.82 -14.57 21.30
C ALA A 155 0.71 -14.50 22.83
N ALA A 156 -0.48 -14.82 23.35
CA ALA A 156 -0.62 -15.78 24.44
C ALA A 156 -2.09 -16.17 24.59
N SER A 157 -2.29 -17.47 24.66
CA SER A 157 -3.52 -18.23 24.81
C SER A 157 -4.26 -17.96 26.13
N ARG A 158 -5.61 -17.99 26.07
CA ARG A 158 -6.41 -18.70 27.08
C ARG A 158 -7.80 -19.10 26.56
N ALA A 159 -8.04 -20.41 26.72
CA ALA A 159 -9.21 -21.25 26.48
C ALA A 159 -10.62 -20.61 26.53
N ASN A 160 -11.54 -21.07 25.69
CA ASN A 160 -12.41 -22.22 26.00
C ASN A 160 -13.31 -22.61 24.81
N SER A 161 -13.82 -23.86 24.84
CA SER A 161 -14.92 -24.44 24.05
C SER A 161 -14.54 -25.44 22.96
N THR A 162 -14.37 -26.67 23.45
CA THR A 162 -14.78 -27.96 22.87
C THR A 162 -15.56 -27.93 21.54
N ASN A 163 -14.94 -28.42 20.47
CA ASN A 163 -15.67 -29.15 19.43
C ASN A 163 -14.77 -30.20 18.78
N THR A 164 -14.98 -31.45 19.16
CA THR A 164 -14.27 -32.64 18.69
C THR A 164 -14.56 -32.86 17.21
N LYS A 165 -13.58 -32.62 16.33
CA LYS A 165 -13.60 -33.10 14.94
C LYS A 165 -12.37 -33.98 14.71
N VAL A 166 -12.65 -35.22 14.33
CA VAL A 166 -11.75 -36.35 14.15
C VAL A 166 -10.64 -36.02 13.14
N ALA A 167 -9.38 -36.26 13.51
CA ALA A 167 -8.22 -36.07 12.65
C ALA A 167 -8.08 -37.23 11.64
N PRO A 168 -7.69 -36.96 10.37
CA PRO A 168 -7.41 -38.02 9.40
C PRO A 168 -6.11 -38.75 9.77
N VAL A 169 -6.17 -40.08 9.76
CA VAL A 169 -5.08 -41.02 10.04
C VAL A 169 -3.99 -40.88 8.97
N PHE A 170 -2.81 -40.41 9.39
CA PHE A 170 -1.61 -40.35 8.56
C PHE A 170 -0.87 -41.70 8.68
N TRP A 171 -0.64 -42.36 7.55
CA TRP A 171 0.05 -43.65 7.46
C TRP A 171 1.56 -43.43 7.26
N ASP A 172 2.40 -44.00 8.14
CA ASP A 172 3.86 -43.88 8.11
C ASP A 172 4.52 -45.25 7.83
N PRO A 173 5.19 -45.44 6.68
CA PRO A 173 5.70 -46.75 6.23
C PRO A 173 7.02 -47.23 6.85
N VAL A 174 7.65 -46.55 7.81
CA VAL A 174 9.02 -46.90 8.26
C VAL A 174 9.07 -47.50 9.67
N ARG A 175 8.21 -48.49 9.96
CA ARG A 175 8.27 -49.29 11.20
C ARG A 175 7.96 -50.77 10.98
N ASN A 176 8.68 -51.40 10.06
CA ASN A 176 8.82 -52.86 10.09
C ASN A 176 10.22 -53.27 9.61
N GLY A 177 11.07 -53.61 10.57
CA GLY A 177 12.41 -54.16 10.45
C GLY A 177 12.88 -54.60 11.82
#